data_AF-A0A349DEV5-F1
#
_entry.id   AF-A0A349DEV5-F1
#
_cell.length_a   1.000
_cell.length_b   1.000
_cell.length_c   1.000
_cell.angle_alpha   90.00
_cell.angle_beta   90.00
_cell.angle_gamma   90.00
#
_symmetry.space_group_name_H-M   'P 1'
#
loop_
_entity.id
_entity.type
_entity.pdbx_description
1 polymer ?
#
loop_
_entity_poly.entity_id
_entity_poly.type
_entity_poly.pdbx_seq_one_letter_code
_entity_poly.pdbx_strand_id
1 'polypeptide(L)'
;YFFPEEALIKSKMPRYDRVDTDGERAKKIIFLAPSWRKYLISHKAGGGWIPDKEKFQKSDYFIKTQEFLESPELEELLEKNDLTLEFKLHPIFEPYKDCFKFNSSRISFAQNRPIDEYGIFITDYSSFVFDFVYLNRAIVYFLPDVKEFKAGMNDYRELDIPFENGFGEFTTNKTELCRAIGKIAQNSCEPISPYKEKNADFFLDKEKNACDRITEFLKNT
;
A
#
# COMPACT_ATOMS: atom_id res chain seq x y z
N TYR A 1 -0.09 -22.24 -9.40
CA TYR A 1 -0.27 -22.02 -10.84
C TYR A 1 0.26 -23.16 -11.73
N PHE A 2 0.99 -24.16 -11.20
CA PHE A 2 1.41 -25.37 -11.95
C PHE A 2 2.11 -25.11 -13.30
N PHE A 3 2.70 -23.92 -13.48
CA PHE A 3 3.56 -23.64 -14.62
C PHE A 3 4.93 -24.28 -14.39
N PRO A 4 5.50 -24.94 -15.41
CA PRO A 4 6.86 -25.43 -15.32
C PRO A 4 7.86 -24.25 -15.41
N GLU A 5 9.09 -24.43 -14.94
CA GLU A 5 10.05 -23.31 -14.83
C GLU A 5 10.39 -22.70 -16.20
N GLU A 6 10.45 -23.52 -17.25
CA GLU A 6 10.68 -23.09 -18.63
C GLU A 6 9.57 -22.21 -19.21
N ALA A 7 8.37 -22.24 -18.62
CA ALA A 7 7.26 -21.35 -19.01
C ALA A 7 7.33 -19.99 -18.30
N LEU A 8 8.28 -19.79 -17.38
CA LEU A 8 8.44 -18.57 -16.61
C LEU A 8 9.55 -17.70 -17.18
N ILE A 9 9.19 -16.50 -17.63
CA ILE A 9 10.15 -15.50 -18.05
C ILE A 9 10.54 -14.66 -16.83
N LYS A 10 11.80 -14.75 -16.39
CA LYS A 10 12.37 -13.98 -15.26
C LYS A 10 12.64 -12.51 -15.66
N SER A 11 11.59 -11.81 -16.11
CA SER A 11 11.65 -10.46 -16.67
C SER A 11 11.23 -9.34 -15.72
N LYS A 12 10.65 -9.66 -14.55
CA LYS A 12 9.93 -8.69 -13.69
C LYS A 12 8.70 -8.11 -14.41
N MET A 13 8.23 -6.93 -14.03
CA MET A 13 7.06 -6.30 -14.64
C MET A 13 7.49 -5.14 -15.55
N PRO A 14 7.00 -5.07 -16.82
CA PRO A 14 7.26 -3.96 -17.75
C PRO A 14 7.10 -2.54 -17.20
N ARG A 15 6.17 -2.37 -16.24
CA ARG A 15 5.92 -1.08 -15.60
C ARG A 15 7.12 -0.54 -14.79
N TYR A 16 8.02 -1.41 -14.35
CA TYR A 16 9.23 -1.04 -13.62
C TYR A 16 10.30 -0.39 -14.49
N ASP A 17 10.22 -0.53 -15.82
CA ASP A 17 11.17 0.13 -16.73
C ASP A 17 11.00 1.66 -16.73
N ARG A 18 9.85 2.17 -16.24
CA ARG A 18 9.46 3.59 -16.32
C ARG A 18 9.58 4.36 -15.01
N VAL A 19 9.83 3.68 -13.90
CA VAL A 19 9.87 4.31 -12.57
C VAL A 19 11.27 4.79 -12.22
N ASP A 20 11.36 5.90 -11.50
CA ASP A 20 12.60 6.37 -10.89
C ASP A 20 12.92 5.62 -9.59
N THR A 21 14.04 4.89 -9.60
CA THR A 21 14.54 4.08 -8.48
C THR A 21 15.60 4.81 -7.66
N ASP A 22 16.14 5.91 -8.18
CA ASP A 22 17.28 6.61 -7.58
C ASP A 22 16.81 7.60 -6.50
N GLY A 23 15.50 7.87 -6.44
CA GLY A 23 14.90 8.71 -5.41
C GLY A 23 14.81 10.18 -5.78
N GLU A 24 15.27 10.56 -6.97
CA GLU A 24 15.26 11.97 -7.42
C GLU A 24 13.85 12.55 -7.51
N ARG A 25 12.86 11.72 -7.84
CA ARG A 25 11.45 12.13 -7.88
C ARG A 25 10.73 12.00 -6.55
N ALA A 26 11.33 11.37 -5.54
CA ALA A 26 10.66 11.11 -4.27
C ALA A 26 10.33 12.43 -3.56
N LYS A 27 9.07 12.58 -3.16
CA LYS A 27 8.55 13.74 -2.43
C LYS A 27 8.19 13.33 -1.01
N LYS A 28 8.02 14.33 -0.15
CA LYS A 28 7.50 14.21 1.22
C LYS A 28 5.98 13.94 1.24
N ILE A 29 5.55 12.91 0.52
CA ILE A 29 4.16 12.51 0.37
C ILE A 29 4.02 11.08 0.87
N ILE A 30 3.12 10.90 1.85
CA ILE A 30 2.67 9.61 2.33
C ILE A 30 1.54 9.14 1.43
N PHE A 31 1.63 7.91 0.95
CA PHE A 31 0.58 7.27 0.19
C PHE A 31 -0.10 6.19 1.03
N LEU A 32 -1.36 6.42 1.41
CA LEU A 32 -2.19 5.44 2.10
C LEU A 32 -3.09 4.75 1.07
N ALA A 33 -2.84 3.47 0.77
CA ALA A 33 -3.63 2.71 -0.20
C ALA A 33 -3.99 1.31 0.32
N PRO A 34 -4.95 1.20 1.24
CA PRO A 34 -5.44 -0.09 1.72
C PRO A 34 -6.23 -0.83 0.62
N SER A 35 -6.24 -2.15 0.74
CA SER A 35 -7.08 -3.04 -0.06
C SER A 35 -8.57 -2.86 0.27
N TRP A 36 -9.45 -3.24 -0.65
CA TRP A 36 -10.87 -3.38 -0.31
C TRP A 36 -11.09 -4.60 0.60
N ARG A 37 -12.25 -4.65 1.25
CA ARG A 37 -12.69 -5.75 2.11
C ARG A 37 -13.89 -6.45 1.51
N LYS A 38 -13.78 -7.76 1.30
CA LYS A 38 -14.87 -8.55 0.72
C LYS A 38 -16.08 -8.62 1.63
N TYR A 39 -15.87 -8.66 2.93
CA TYR A 39 -16.98 -8.63 3.87
C TYR A 39 -17.70 -7.28 3.95
N LEU A 40 -17.18 -6.21 3.35
CA LEU A 40 -17.80 -4.87 3.32
C LEU A 40 -18.54 -4.55 2.03
N ILE A 41 -18.71 -5.54 1.16
CA ILE A 41 -19.50 -5.42 -0.06
C ILE A 41 -20.62 -6.44 -0.07
N SER A 42 -21.76 -6.03 -0.61
CA SER A 42 -22.93 -6.87 -0.79
C SER A 42 -23.13 -7.13 -2.28
N HIS A 43 -23.69 -8.29 -2.63
CA HIS A 43 -23.95 -8.66 -4.04
C HIS A 43 -25.41 -8.39 -4.42
N LYS A 44 -25.63 -7.93 -5.66
CA LYS A 44 -26.97 -7.92 -6.28
C LYS A 44 -27.32 -9.33 -6.76
N ALA A 45 -28.60 -9.68 -6.71
CA ALA A 45 -29.13 -10.93 -7.27
C ALA A 45 -28.85 -11.10 -8.79
N GLY A 46 -28.63 -10.00 -9.52
CA GLY A 46 -28.28 -9.98 -10.95
C GLY A 46 -26.82 -9.69 -11.26
N GLY A 47 -25.93 -9.76 -10.26
CA GLY A 47 -24.50 -9.43 -10.42
C GLY A 47 -24.17 -7.96 -10.14
N GLY A 48 -22.93 -7.73 -9.72
CA GLY A 48 -22.44 -6.42 -9.29
C GLY A 48 -22.57 -6.17 -7.79
N TRP A 49 -21.92 -5.10 -7.35
CA TRP A 49 -21.80 -4.73 -5.94
C TRP A 49 -22.88 -3.72 -5.52
N ILE A 50 -23.38 -3.84 -4.29
CA ILE A 50 -24.24 -2.85 -3.63
C ILE A 50 -23.46 -2.27 -2.46
N PRO A 51 -23.34 -0.93 -2.36
CA PRO A 51 -22.79 -0.31 -1.17
C PRO A 51 -23.75 -0.42 0.01
N ASP A 52 -23.22 -0.79 1.16
CA ASP A 52 -23.91 -0.79 2.45
C ASP A 52 -23.15 0.16 3.39
N LYS A 53 -23.54 1.44 3.37
CA LYS A 53 -22.84 2.49 4.13
C LYS A 53 -22.91 2.25 5.63
N GLU A 54 -24.02 1.70 6.13
CA GLU A 54 -24.19 1.43 7.55
C GLU A 54 -23.22 0.35 8.02
N LYS A 55 -23.16 -0.79 7.29
CA LYS A 55 -22.20 -1.86 7.58
C LYS A 55 -20.76 -1.37 7.45
N PHE A 56 -20.46 -0.60 6.40
CA PHE A 56 -19.14 -0.03 6.18
C PHE A 56 -18.70 0.86 7.34
N GLN A 57 -19.55 1.80 7.77
CA GLN A 57 -19.24 2.74 8.85
C GLN A 57 -19.13 2.09 10.23
N LYS A 58 -19.72 0.91 10.43
CA LYS A 58 -19.60 0.13 11.66
C LYS A 58 -18.37 -0.80 11.70
N SER A 59 -17.59 -0.86 10.62
CA SER A 59 -16.46 -1.77 10.51
C SER A 59 -15.18 -1.23 11.16
N ASP A 60 -14.35 -2.12 11.70
CA ASP A 60 -13.01 -1.77 12.20
C ASP A 60 -12.15 -1.12 11.11
N TYR A 61 -12.31 -1.55 9.85
CA TYR A 61 -11.68 -0.93 8.68
C TYR A 61 -11.99 0.56 8.61
N PHE A 62 -13.27 0.95 8.62
CA PHE A 62 -13.65 2.35 8.52
C PHE A 62 -13.31 3.11 9.79
N ILE A 63 -13.74 2.62 10.96
CA ILE A 63 -13.63 3.33 12.23
C ILE A 63 -12.17 3.69 12.52
N LYS A 64 -11.26 2.71 12.48
CA LYS A 64 -9.85 2.97 12.82
C LYS A 64 -9.10 3.74 11.73
N THR A 65 -9.49 3.60 10.47
CA THR A 65 -8.94 4.44 9.39
C THR A 65 -9.39 5.88 9.55
N GLN A 66 -10.67 6.12 9.87
CA GLN A 66 -11.20 7.45 10.13
C GLN A 66 -10.53 8.08 11.37
N GLU A 67 -10.38 7.33 12.47
CA GLU A 67 -9.66 7.77 13.67
C GLU A 67 -8.22 8.19 13.38
N PHE A 68 -7.54 7.50 12.45
CA PHE A 68 -6.20 7.88 12.01
C PHE A 68 -6.24 9.16 11.15
N LEU A 69 -7.14 9.24 10.17
CA LEU A 69 -7.25 10.40 9.27
C LEU A 69 -7.72 11.69 9.96
N GLU A 70 -8.40 11.58 11.09
CA GLU A 70 -8.87 12.68 11.93
C GLU A 70 -7.98 12.94 13.15
N SER A 71 -6.90 12.18 13.33
CA SER A 71 -6.01 12.23 14.49
C SER A 71 -5.26 13.58 14.57
N PRO A 72 -5.37 14.32 15.71
CA PRO A 72 -4.51 15.48 15.96
C PRO A 72 -3.01 15.11 15.97
N GLU A 73 -2.69 13.89 16.41
CA GLU A 73 -1.32 13.39 16.41
C GLU A 73 -0.77 13.21 14.97
N LEU A 74 -1.61 12.79 14.02
CA LEU A 74 -1.23 12.74 12.60
C LEU A 74 -1.04 14.16 12.05
N GLU A 75 -1.94 15.09 12.36
CA GLU A 75 -1.84 16.48 11.90
C GLU A 75 -0.54 17.13 12.35
N GLU A 76 -0.21 17.07 13.65
CA GLU A 76 1.05 17.60 14.19
C GLU A 76 2.27 16.93 13.52
N LEU A 77 2.20 15.62 13.29
CA LEU A 77 3.26 14.87 12.64
C LEU A 77 3.48 15.33 11.19
N LEU A 78 2.40 15.56 10.43
CA LEU A 78 2.48 16.04 9.05
C LEU A 78 3.04 17.46 9.00
N GLU A 79 2.59 18.35 9.88
CA GLU A 79 3.07 19.74 9.94
C GLU A 79 4.55 19.82 10.30
N LYS A 80 4.96 19.16 11.38
CA LYS A 80 6.33 19.21 11.91
C LYS A 80 7.37 18.74 10.91
N ASN A 81 7.03 17.78 10.07
CA ASN A 81 7.97 17.15 9.13
C ASN A 81 7.81 17.64 7.69
N ASP A 82 6.87 18.57 7.47
CA ASP A 82 6.42 19.02 6.15
C ASP A 82 6.03 17.87 5.22
N LEU A 83 5.20 16.97 5.74
CA LEU A 83 4.62 15.85 5.00
C LEU A 83 3.20 16.22 4.57
N THR A 84 2.75 15.58 3.48
CA THR A 84 1.33 15.48 3.12
C THR A 84 0.92 14.02 3.01
N LEU A 85 -0.38 13.74 3.12
CA LEU A 85 -0.93 12.40 2.98
C LEU A 85 -1.96 12.36 1.85
N GLU A 86 -1.78 11.40 0.94
CA GLU A 86 -2.75 11.07 -0.09
C GLU A 86 -3.37 9.71 0.19
N PHE A 87 -4.69 9.72 0.42
CA PHE A 87 -5.48 8.53 0.65
C PHE A 87 -6.09 8.04 -0.66
N LYS A 88 -5.72 6.83 -1.08
CA LYS A 88 -6.31 6.13 -2.22
C LYS A 88 -7.30 5.09 -1.75
N LEU A 89 -8.58 5.39 -1.95
CA LEU A 89 -9.65 4.41 -1.78
C LEU A 89 -9.69 3.48 -2.99
N HIS A 90 -9.85 2.18 -2.77
CA HIS A 90 -9.99 1.22 -3.86
C HIS A 90 -11.25 1.53 -4.70
N PRO A 91 -11.25 1.37 -6.04
CA PRO A 91 -12.41 1.71 -6.87
C PRO A 91 -13.73 1.03 -6.48
N ILE A 92 -13.68 -0.21 -5.96
CA ILE A 92 -14.86 -0.90 -5.41
C ILE A 92 -15.50 -0.12 -4.24
N PHE A 93 -14.68 0.60 -3.49
CA PHE A 93 -15.10 1.44 -2.36
C PHE A 93 -15.39 2.89 -2.74
N GLU A 94 -15.33 3.28 -4.03
CA GLU A 94 -15.68 4.64 -4.47
C GLU A 94 -17.05 5.13 -3.92
N PRO A 95 -18.12 4.30 -3.84
CA PRO A 95 -19.39 4.73 -3.25
C PRO A 95 -19.33 5.12 -1.76
N TYR A 96 -18.25 4.75 -1.06
CA TYR A 96 -17.99 5.06 0.35
C TYR A 96 -17.05 6.26 0.54
N LYS A 97 -16.57 6.88 -0.55
CA LYS A 97 -15.62 8.00 -0.48
C LYS A 97 -16.09 9.14 0.42
N ASP A 98 -17.36 9.53 0.27
CA ASP A 98 -17.96 10.61 1.06
C ASP A 98 -18.19 10.26 2.53
N CYS A 99 -17.94 9.01 2.94
CA CYS A 99 -17.97 8.63 4.35
C CYS A 99 -16.72 9.11 5.10
N PHE A 100 -15.60 9.30 4.40
CA PHE A 100 -14.35 9.75 5.00
C PHE A 100 -14.30 11.26 5.14
N LYS A 101 -13.76 11.72 6.27
CA LYS A 101 -13.50 13.14 6.53
C LYS A 101 -12.05 13.32 6.96
N PHE A 102 -11.50 14.49 6.67
CA PHE A 102 -10.13 14.86 7.01
C PHE A 102 -10.15 16.09 7.91
N ASN A 103 -9.37 16.06 8.99
CA ASN A 103 -9.23 17.21 9.90
C ASN A 103 -8.06 18.14 9.52
N SER A 104 -7.18 17.72 8.61
CA SER A 104 -6.01 18.50 8.20
C SER A 104 -6.05 18.83 6.71
N SER A 105 -5.65 20.05 6.36
CA SER A 105 -5.46 20.50 4.97
C SER A 105 -4.30 19.77 4.25
N ARG A 106 -3.46 19.05 5.00
CA ARG A 106 -2.36 18.22 4.49
C ARG A 106 -2.80 16.83 4.05
N ILE A 107 -4.07 16.48 4.24
CA ILE A 107 -4.66 15.19 3.88
C ILE A 107 -5.64 15.38 2.73
N SER A 108 -5.50 14.57 1.68
CA SER A 108 -6.39 14.61 0.52
C SER A 108 -6.60 13.22 -0.08
N PHE A 109 -7.61 13.06 -0.94
CA PHE A 109 -7.69 11.88 -1.78
C PHE A 109 -6.66 11.93 -2.91
N ALA A 110 -6.01 10.79 -3.19
CA ALA A 110 -4.97 10.68 -4.20
C ALA A 110 -5.44 11.07 -5.61
N GLN A 111 -4.60 11.81 -6.35
CA GLN A 111 -4.93 12.38 -7.68
C GLN A 111 -4.11 11.76 -8.83
N ASN A 112 -3.88 10.44 -8.79
CA ASN A 112 -3.14 9.68 -9.83
C ASN A 112 -1.75 10.26 -10.16
N ARG A 113 -0.91 10.46 -9.15
CA ARG A 113 0.52 10.79 -9.34
C ARG A 113 1.34 9.56 -9.77
N PRO A 114 2.50 9.78 -10.42
CA PRO A 114 3.49 8.73 -10.59
C PRO A 114 3.90 8.13 -9.24
N ILE A 115 4.00 6.80 -9.17
CA ILE A 115 4.23 6.08 -7.93
C ILE A 115 5.59 6.39 -7.29
N ASP A 116 6.59 6.66 -8.13
CA ASP A 116 7.95 7.03 -7.76
C ASP A 116 8.05 8.39 -7.07
N GLU A 117 6.98 9.20 -7.08
CA GLU A 117 6.90 10.45 -6.32
C GLU A 117 6.57 10.26 -4.84
N TYR A 118 5.99 9.13 -4.43
CA TYR A 118 5.64 8.90 -3.03
C TYR A 118 6.86 8.42 -2.23
N GLY A 119 7.14 9.09 -1.11
CA GLY A 119 8.27 8.77 -0.24
C GLY A 119 7.97 7.67 0.77
N ILE A 120 6.73 7.59 1.25
CA ILE A 120 6.29 6.65 2.28
C ILE A 120 5.03 5.94 1.80
N PHE A 121 4.96 4.63 1.97
CA PHE A 121 3.79 3.82 1.64
C PHE A 121 3.15 3.20 2.87
N ILE A 122 1.85 3.44 3.03
CA ILE A 122 1.01 2.79 4.03
C ILE A 122 0.01 1.91 3.31
N THR A 123 0.01 0.63 3.65
CA THR A 123 -0.84 -0.37 3.01
C THR A 123 -1.24 -1.44 4.01
N ASP A 124 -2.08 -2.37 3.61
CA ASP A 124 -2.36 -3.60 4.33
C ASP A 124 -1.69 -4.79 3.61
N TYR A 125 -2.44 -5.84 3.33
CA TYR A 125 -2.01 -7.03 2.61
C TYR A 125 -2.00 -6.86 1.07
N SER A 126 -2.11 -5.63 0.56
CA SER A 126 -2.08 -5.36 -0.88
C SER A 126 -0.76 -5.78 -1.53
N SER A 127 -0.84 -6.44 -2.70
CA SER A 127 0.34 -6.70 -3.55
C SER A 127 0.98 -5.42 -4.10
N PHE A 128 0.30 -4.27 -3.98
CA PHE A 128 0.86 -2.97 -4.34
C PHE A 128 2.13 -2.62 -3.56
N VAL A 129 2.35 -3.28 -2.41
CA VAL A 129 3.59 -3.16 -1.64
C VAL A 129 4.84 -3.44 -2.44
N PHE A 130 4.79 -4.37 -3.40
CA PHE A 130 5.98 -4.76 -4.18
C PHE A 130 6.49 -3.64 -5.08
N ASP A 131 5.66 -2.66 -5.45
CA ASP A 131 6.14 -1.48 -6.18
C ASP A 131 7.03 -0.61 -5.30
N PHE A 132 6.65 -0.45 -4.03
CA PHE A 132 7.41 0.32 -3.06
C PHE A 132 8.63 -0.41 -2.54
N VAL A 133 8.59 -1.74 -2.52
CA VAL A 133 9.79 -2.58 -2.34
C VAL A 133 10.76 -2.35 -3.50
N TYR A 134 10.27 -2.34 -4.75
CA TYR A 134 11.11 -2.12 -5.94
C TYR A 134 11.76 -0.72 -5.94
N LEU A 135 11.01 0.29 -5.51
CA LEU A 135 11.48 1.67 -5.34
C LEU A 135 12.36 1.87 -4.10
N ASN A 136 12.50 0.85 -3.25
CA ASN A 136 13.17 0.92 -1.95
C ASN A 136 12.67 2.09 -1.08
N ARG A 137 11.35 2.21 -0.93
CA ARG A 137 10.70 3.24 -0.10
C ARG A 137 10.36 2.73 1.28
N ALA A 138 10.14 3.66 2.21
CA ALA A 138 9.65 3.31 3.54
C ALA A 138 8.22 2.77 3.46
N ILE A 139 7.97 1.62 4.09
CA ILE A 139 6.68 0.95 4.09
C ILE A 139 6.19 0.80 5.54
N VAL A 140 4.90 0.98 5.77
CA VAL A 140 4.21 0.64 7.02
C VAL A 140 2.96 -0.15 6.69
N TYR A 141 2.74 -1.26 7.39
CA TYR A 141 1.51 -2.02 7.30
C TYR A 141 0.50 -1.50 8.31
N PHE A 142 -0.71 -1.17 7.86
CA PHE A 142 -1.85 -0.80 8.68
C PHE A 142 -3.02 -1.73 8.39
N LEU A 143 -3.26 -2.69 9.27
CA LEU A 143 -4.35 -3.65 9.17
C LEU A 143 -5.29 -3.54 10.39
N PRO A 144 -6.22 -2.59 10.37
CA PRO A 144 -7.10 -2.32 11.52
C PRO A 144 -8.05 -3.49 11.87
N ASP A 145 -8.39 -4.31 10.89
CA ASP A 145 -9.35 -5.42 10.93
C ASP A 145 -8.63 -6.78 10.85
N VAL A 146 -7.53 -6.92 11.59
CA VAL A 146 -6.70 -8.14 11.60
C VAL A 146 -7.49 -9.39 12.02
N LYS A 147 -8.54 -9.24 12.84
CA LYS A 147 -9.38 -10.34 13.29
C LYS A 147 -10.21 -10.90 12.13
N GLU A 148 -10.83 -10.02 11.36
CA GLU A 148 -11.62 -10.31 10.17
C GLU A 148 -10.74 -10.95 9.08
N PHE A 149 -9.53 -10.41 8.88
CA PHE A 149 -8.53 -11.01 8.01
C PHE A 149 -8.21 -12.45 8.41
N LYS A 150 -7.83 -12.70 9.66
CA LYS A 150 -7.49 -14.05 10.16
C LYS A 150 -8.68 -15.00 10.16
N ALA A 151 -9.90 -14.48 10.28
CA ALA A 151 -11.14 -15.25 10.19
C ALA A 151 -11.49 -15.67 8.75
N GLY A 152 -10.73 -15.24 7.73
CA GLY A 152 -11.02 -15.57 6.33
C GLY A 152 -12.22 -14.82 5.76
N MET A 153 -12.52 -13.62 6.30
CA MET A 153 -13.58 -12.76 5.78
C MET A 153 -13.17 -12.03 4.49
N ASN A 154 -11.90 -12.17 4.09
CA ASN A 154 -11.36 -11.79 2.79
C ASN A 154 -11.01 -13.07 1.99
N ASP A 155 -10.56 -12.94 0.74
CA ASP A 155 -10.26 -14.11 -0.12
C ASP A 155 -9.11 -15.00 0.38
N TYR A 156 -8.37 -14.54 1.39
CA TYR A 156 -7.32 -15.28 2.07
C TYR A 156 -7.21 -14.82 3.54
N ARG A 157 -6.55 -15.64 4.35
CA ARG A 157 -6.35 -15.43 5.80
C ARG A 157 -4.89 -15.43 6.25
N GLU A 158 -4.00 -15.73 5.31
CA GLU A 158 -2.55 -15.91 5.47
C GLU A 158 -1.86 -15.30 4.25
N LEU A 159 -0.59 -14.91 4.40
CA LEU A 159 0.24 -14.34 3.34
C LEU A 159 1.44 -15.25 3.11
N ASP A 160 1.90 -15.34 1.87
CA ASP A 160 3.14 -16.04 1.53
C ASP A 160 4.35 -15.43 2.26
N ILE A 161 4.32 -14.10 2.46
CA ILE A 161 5.27 -13.37 3.29
C ILE A 161 4.49 -12.83 4.51
N PRO A 162 4.63 -13.46 5.69
CA PRO A 162 4.03 -12.96 6.92
C PRO A 162 4.51 -11.55 7.26
N PHE A 163 3.70 -10.76 7.96
CA PHE A 163 4.03 -9.36 8.30
C PHE A 163 5.34 -9.24 9.10
N GLU A 164 5.68 -10.24 9.91
CA GLU A 164 6.93 -10.34 10.66
C GLU A 164 8.15 -10.40 9.74
N ASN A 165 7.99 -11.02 8.57
CA ASN A 165 8.99 -11.11 7.53
C ASN A 165 8.83 -10.06 6.43
N GLY A 166 7.81 -9.21 6.52
CA GLY A 166 7.50 -8.17 5.54
C GLY A 166 8.51 -7.03 5.49
N PHE A 167 8.09 -5.96 4.81
CA PHE A 167 8.94 -4.85 4.36
C PHE A 167 8.74 -3.55 5.17
N GLY A 168 8.03 -3.62 6.29
CA GLY A 168 7.70 -2.46 7.11
C GLY A 168 7.17 -2.84 8.49
N GLU A 169 7.05 -1.85 9.39
CA GLU A 169 6.42 -2.06 10.70
C GLU A 169 4.94 -2.43 10.52
N PHE A 170 4.46 -3.42 11.29
CA PHE A 170 3.06 -3.82 11.32
C PHE A 170 2.31 -3.07 12.43
N THR A 171 1.18 -2.46 12.06
CA THR A 171 0.37 -1.61 12.93
C THR A 171 -1.12 -1.94 12.76
N THR A 172 -1.89 -1.76 13.84
CA THR A 172 -3.33 -2.09 13.88
C THR A 172 -4.20 -0.95 14.39
N ASN A 173 -3.58 0.14 14.86
CA ASN A 173 -4.28 1.31 15.39
C ASN A 173 -3.49 2.60 15.09
N LYS A 174 -4.16 3.75 15.26
CA LYS A 174 -3.60 5.07 14.96
C LYS A 174 -2.30 5.37 15.73
N THR A 175 -2.20 4.94 16.99
CA THR A 175 -1.04 5.25 17.84
C THR A 175 0.21 4.55 17.33
N GLU A 176 0.09 3.26 17.00
CA GLU A 176 1.17 2.49 16.38
C GLU A 176 1.57 3.07 15.02
N LEU A 177 0.57 3.43 14.20
CA LEU A 177 0.79 3.98 12.87
C LEU A 177 1.51 5.34 12.91
N CYS A 178 1.04 6.28 13.73
CA CYS A 178 1.70 7.58 13.91
C CYS A 178 3.11 7.42 14.45
N ARG A 179 3.34 6.48 15.38
CA ARG A 179 4.69 6.18 15.88
C ARG A 179 5.61 5.65 14.78
N ALA A 180 5.12 4.76 13.92
CA ALA A 180 5.91 4.21 12.80
C ALA A 180 6.25 5.31 11.77
N ILE A 181 5.28 6.13 11.38
CA ILE A 181 5.49 7.28 10.49
C ILE A 181 6.50 8.26 11.11
N GLY A 182 6.40 8.52 12.42
CA GLY A 182 7.30 9.41 13.13
C GLY A 182 8.76 8.95 13.10
N LYS A 183 9.02 7.65 13.26
CA LYS A 183 10.37 7.08 13.11
C LYS A 183 10.90 7.26 11.69
N ILE A 184 10.06 6.99 10.68
CA ILE A 184 10.42 7.14 9.27
C ILE A 184 10.74 8.61 8.96
N ALA A 185 9.91 9.55 9.43
CA ALA A 185 10.12 10.98 9.24
C ALA A 185 11.43 11.47 9.86
N GLN A 186 11.78 10.98 11.06
CA GLN A 186 13.06 11.24 11.72
C GLN A 186 14.26 10.65 10.95
N ASN A 187 14.04 9.57 10.20
CA ASN A 187 15.02 8.92 9.33
C ASN A 187 14.96 9.48 7.89
N SER A 188 14.73 10.78 7.71
CA SER A 188 14.69 11.43 6.40
C SER A 188 13.69 10.84 5.40
N CYS A 189 12.61 10.21 5.89
CA CYS A 189 11.62 9.49 5.08
C CYS A 189 12.14 8.23 4.35
N GLU A 190 13.31 7.73 4.75
CA GLU A 190 13.93 6.52 4.18
C GLU A 190 13.51 5.26 4.95
N PRO A 191 13.49 4.08 4.29
CA PRO A 191 13.27 2.82 4.99
C PRO A 191 14.34 2.59 6.06
N ILE A 192 13.90 2.06 7.21
CA ILE A 192 14.75 1.77 8.38
C ILE A 192 15.16 0.30 8.34
N SER A 193 16.42 -0.02 8.69
CA SER A 193 16.89 -1.40 8.78
C SER A 193 16.02 -2.24 9.73
N PRO A 194 15.68 -3.51 9.40
CA PRO A 194 16.18 -4.30 8.27
C PRO A 194 15.41 -4.12 6.95
N TYR A 195 14.41 -3.24 6.90
CA TYR A 195 13.51 -3.13 5.75
C TYR A 195 14.21 -2.57 4.51
N LYS A 196 15.18 -1.66 4.71
CA LYS A 196 16.00 -1.11 3.62
C LYS A 196 16.76 -2.20 2.88
N GLU A 197 17.41 -3.10 3.62
CA GLU A 197 18.17 -4.21 3.06
C GLU A 197 17.22 -5.23 2.41
N LYS A 198 16.14 -5.61 3.11
CA LYS A 198 15.12 -6.52 2.56
C LYS A 198 14.54 -6.02 1.24
N ASN A 199 14.24 -4.72 1.14
CA ASN A 199 13.72 -4.13 -0.09
C ASN A 199 14.74 -4.21 -1.23
N ALA A 200 16.00 -3.88 -0.94
CA ALA A 200 17.06 -3.88 -1.93
C ALA A 200 17.35 -5.28 -2.50
N ASP A 201 17.19 -6.33 -1.68
CA ASP A 201 17.56 -7.71 -2.01
C ASP A 201 16.37 -8.57 -2.49
N PHE A 202 15.13 -8.02 -2.50
CA PHE A 202 13.94 -8.81 -2.81
C PHE A 202 13.82 -9.21 -4.28
N PHE A 203 14.25 -8.34 -5.20
CA PHE A 203 14.13 -8.56 -6.65
C PHE A 203 15.38 -9.22 -7.23
N LEU A 204 15.19 -10.05 -8.26
CA LEU A 204 16.27 -10.76 -8.96
C LEU A 204 17.41 -9.83 -9.43
N ASP A 205 17.04 -8.64 -9.90
CA ASP A 205 17.93 -7.57 -10.31
C ASP A 205 17.16 -6.24 -10.42
N LYS A 206 17.86 -5.12 -10.61
CA LYS A 206 17.29 -3.77 -10.74
C LYS A 206 17.36 -3.19 -12.16
N GLU A 207 17.68 -4.00 -13.17
CA GLU A 207 17.78 -3.53 -14.56
C GLU A 207 16.42 -3.11 -15.12
N LYS A 208 16.36 -2.00 -15.86
CA LYS A 208 15.11 -1.47 -16.46
C LYS A 208 14.93 -1.98 -17.90
N ASN A 209 14.94 -3.31 -18.05
CA ASN A 209 14.88 -4.00 -19.34
C ASN A 209 13.82 -5.12 -19.38
N ALA A 210 12.77 -5.04 -18.55
CA ALA A 210 11.71 -6.04 -18.51
C ALA A 210 11.02 -6.21 -19.87
N CYS A 211 10.74 -5.10 -20.57
CA CYS A 211 10.14 -5.11 -21.91
C CYS A 211 11.05 -5.80 -22.94
N ASP A 212 12.36 -5.56 -22.87
CA ASP A 212 13.32 -6.14 -23.80
C ASP A 212 13.42 -7.65 -23.60
N ARG A 213 13.53 -8.11 -22.34
CA ARG A 213 13.56 -9.54 -21.98
C ARG A 213 12.32 -10.28 -22.48
N ILE A 214 11.13 -9.68 -22.36
CA ILE A 214 9.89 -10.27 -22.88
C ILE A 214 9.89 -10.30 -24.41
N THR A 215 10.28 -9.19 -25.04
CA THR A 215 10.31 -9.09 -26.51
C THR A 215 11.30 -10.08 -27.12
N GLU A 216 12.46 -10.27 -26.50
CA GLU A 216 13.47 -11.24 -26.93
C GLU A 216 12.96 -12.68 -26.78
N PHE A 217 12.32 -13.02 -25.67
CA PHE A 217 11.70 -14.34 -25.48
C PHE A 217 10.66 -14.64 -26.57
N LEU A 218 9.79 -13.67 -26.87
CA LEU A 218 8.75 -13.81 -27.90
C LEU A 218 9.31 -13.94 -29.33
N LYS A 219 10.52 -13.40 -29.61
CA LYS A 219 11.18 -13.55 -30.91
C LYS A 219 11.89 -14.90 -31.08
N ASN A 220 12.30 -15.51 -29.97
CA ASN A 220 13.07 -16.75 -29.94
C ASN A 220 12.21 -18.00 -29.69
N THR A 221 10.88 -17.83 -29.60
CA THR A 221 9.88 -18.91 -29.49
C THR A 221 9.14 -19.06 -30.82
#